data_AF-A0A928MYN9-F1
#
_entry.id   AF-A0A928MYN9-F1
#
_cell.length_a   1.000
_cell.length_b   1.000
_cell.length_c   1.000
_cell.angle_alpha   90.00
_cell.angle_beta   90.00
_cell.angle_gamma   90.00
#
_symmetry.space_group_name_H-M   'P 1'
#
loop_
_entity.id
_entity.type
_entity.pdbx_description
1 polymer ?
#
loop_
_entity_poly.entity_id
_entity_poly.type
_entity_poly.pdbx_seq_one_letter_code
_entity_poly.pdbx_strand_id
1 'polypeptide(L)'
;MKFNDEKKKSIILYLLEKIEQKAENPSQIVAETFDINRNTVHTYINQLVSDNVIKRVKRGLYELVETSSQYFFSRSKNEIRNETQIYNLTLKPQICELPSNVQEIWEYAFSEMVNNVIDHSEAENLIIIIKKNFLNTRVAIGDDGVGIFEKIKNYFGLATPEDAICELFKGKLTTDKANHSGEGIFFSSKLMDEFAIFSKDKIFTMDKFQSSNIISNPNGKESATVVVMKLSNYTHKKSKEVFDKYTDSDGGFTKTIIPLKNVFDASPVSRSQARRVLNCLDKFKEIVLDFDMIDWIGQGFAHQIFVVFKNQHPDIHIIPVNMNEDVTKMYYHVINTAANI
;
A
#
# COMPACT_ATOMS: atom_id res chain seq x y z
N MET A 1 14.04 -34.11 -19.14
CA MET A 1 14.46 -34.01 -17.73
C MET A 1 13.22 -33.72 -16.91
N LYS A 2 12.88 -34.53 -15.88
CA LYS A 2 11.82 -34.17 -14.93
C LYS A 2 12.44 -33.22 -13.90
N PHE A 3 11.98 -31.98 -13.85
CA PHE A 3 12.33 -31.07 -12.75
C PHE A 3 11.63 -31.54 -11.47
N ASN A 4 12.18 -31.17 -10.31
CA ASN A 4 11.42 -31.26 -9.07
C ASN A 4 10.24 -30.27 -9.11
N ASP A 5 9.22 -30.53 -8.29
CA ASP A 5 7.97 -29.77 -8.33
C ASP A 5 8.16 -28.29 -7.99
N GLU A 6 9.10 -27.98 -7.10
CA GLU A 6 9.45 -26.61 -6.75
C GLU A 6 10.03 -25.83 -7.93
N LYS A 7 11.04 -26.37 -8.63
CA LYS A 7 11.63 -25.70 -9.79
C LYS A 7 10.60 -25.51 -10.90
N LYS A 8 9.73 -26.50 -11.13
CA LYS A 8 8.62 -26.37 -12.09
C LYS A 8 7.68 -25.25 -11.70
N LYS A 9 7.30 -25.15 -10.42
CA LYS A 9 6.44 -24.07 -9.90
C LYS A 9 7.08 -22.70 -10.10
N SER A 10 8.37 -22.53 -9.79
CA SER A 10 9.10 -21.28 -10.01
C SER A 10 9.15 -20.87 -11.48
N ILE A 11 9.38 -21.81 -12.40
CA ILE A 11 9.35 -21.55 -13.85
C ILE A 11 7.96 -21.06 -14.29
N ILE A 12 6.90 -21.72 -13.83
CA ILE A 12 5.52 -21.36 -14.18
C ILE A 12 5.17 -19.96 -13.65
N LEU A 13 5.49 -19.66 -12.39
CA LEU A 13 5.21 -18.36 -11.80
C LEU A 13 5.96 -17.24 -12.55
N TYR A 14 7.25 -17.43 -12.83
CA TYR A 14 8.03 -16.45 -13.58
C TYR A 14 7.51 -16.26 -15.02
N LEU A 15 7.09 -17.34 -15.69
CA LEU A 15 6.45 -17.25 -17.00
C LEU A 15 5.16 -16.40 -16.95
N LEU A 16 4.32 -16.65 -15.96
CA LEU A 16 3.07 -15.90 -15.78
C LEU A 16 3.33 -14.43 -15.46
N GLU A 17 4.36 -14.11 -14.66
CA GLU A 17 4.77 -12.73 -14.39
C GLU A 17 5.21 -12.02 -15.67
N LYS A 18 5.98 -12.69 -16.54
CA LYS A 18 6.37 -12.11 -17.84
C LYS A 18 5.18 -11.91 -18.78
N ILE A 19 4.17 -12.78 -18.70
CA ILE A 19 2.90 -12.60 -19.42
C ILE A 19 2.13 -11.39 -18.86
N GLU A 20 2.02 -11.25 -17.53
CA GLU A 20 1.36 -10.11 -16.87
C GLU A 20 2.03 -8.78 -17.23
N GLN A 21 3.37 -8.77 -17.26
CA GLN A 21 4.20 -7.63 -17.67
C GLN A 21 4.13 -7.33 -19.18
N LYS A 22 3.37 -8.12 -19.96
CA LYS A 22 3.27 -8.02 -21.43
C LYS A 22 4.63 -8.04 -22.13
N ALA A 23 5.58 -8.82 -21.61
CA ALA A 23 6.92 -8.91 -22.17
C ALA A 23 6.88 -9.42 -23.62
N GLU A 24 7.75 -8.89 -24.47
CA GLU A 24 7.95 -9.44 -25.81
C GLU A 24 8.64 -10.80 -25.72
N ASN A 25 8.01 -11.85 -26.26
CA ASN A 25 8.52 -13.23 -26.26
C ASN A 25 8.77 -13.83 -24.86
N PRO A 26 7.75 -13.96 -23.98
CA PRO A 26 7.93 -14.47 -22.62
C PRO A 26 8.54 -15.89 -22.61
N SER A 27 8.24 -16.71 -23.62
CA SER A 27 8.81 -18.04 -23.78
C SER A 27 10.35 -18.07 -23.88
N GLN A 28 10.95 -17.06 -24.52
CA GLN A 28 12.40 -17.00 -24.70
C GLN A 28 13.08 -16.51 -23.43
N ILE A 29 12.56 -15.44 -22.83
CA ILE A 29 13.06 -14.89 -21.57
C ILE A 29 13.12 -15.97 -20.49
N VAL A 30 12.03 -16.74 -20.34
CA VAL A 30 11.96 -17.82 -19.34
C VAL A 30 12.95 -18.95 -19.66
N ALA A 31 13.11 -19.30 -20.94
CA ALA A 31 14.04 -20.34 -21.36
C ALA A 31 15.49 -19.98 -21.03
N GLU A 32 15.88 -18.73 -21.31
CA GLU A 32 17.22 -18.20 -21.01
C GLU A 32 17.46 -18.07 -19.50
N THR A 33 16.51 -17.50 -18.74
CA THR A 33 16.65 -17.31 -17.29
C THR A 33 16.83 -18.62 -16.52
N PHE A 34 16.15 -19.69 -16.94
CA PHE A 34 16.19 -20.98 -16.24
C PHE A 34 17.14 -22.00 -16.86
N ASP A 35 17.83 -21.64 -17.95
CA ASP A 35 18.67 -22.52 -18.77
C ASP A 35 17.94 -23.80 -19.20
N ILE A 36 16.78 -23.61 -19.85
CA ILE A 36 15.92 -24.71 -20.32
C ILE A 36 15.55 -24.56 -21.79
N ASN A 37 15.19 -25.67 -22.42
CA ASN A 37 14.74 -25.65 -23.82
C ASN A 37 13.42 -24.87 -23.96
N ARG A 38 13.36 -23.95 -24.93
CA ARG A 38 12.15 -23.17 -25.26
C ARG A 38 10.92 -24.06 -25.53
N ASN A 39 11.10 -25.25 -26.10
CA ASN A 39 10.02 -26.22 -26.30
C ASN A 39 9.40 -26.68 -24.97
N THR A 40 10.20 -26.79 -23.90
CA THR A 40 9.69 -27.10 -22.55
C THR A 40 8.80 -25.98 -22.03
N VAL A 41 9.18 -24.72 -22.25
CA VAL A 41 8.34 -23.57 -21.90
C VAL A 41 7.04 -23.57 -22.70
N HIS A 42 7.09 -23.91 -23.99
CA HIS A 42 5.88 -24.08 -24.81
C HIS A 42 4.96 -25.20 -24.31
N THR A 43 5.51 -26.30 -23.78
CA THR A 43 4.70 -27.33 -23.11
C THR A 43 3.95 -26.76 -21.91
N TYR A 44 4.61 -25.94 -21.07
CA TYR A 44 3.94 -25.28 -19.94
C TYR A 44 2.89 -24.27 -20.38
N ILE A 45 3.17 -23.47 -21.42
CA ILE A 45 2.19 -22.55 -21.99
C ILE A 45 0.95 -23.32 -22.46
N ASN A 46 1.12 -24.42 -23.19
CA ASN A 46 -0.01 -25.22 -23.68
C ASN A 46 -0.83 -25.81 -22.52
N GLN A 47 -0.16 -26.26 -21.46
CA GLN A 47 -0.82 -26.72 -20.24
C GLN A 47 -1.62 -25.60 -19.58
N LEU A 48 -1.02 -24.42 -19.38
CA LEU A 48 -1.69 -23.25 -18.78
C LEU A 48 -2.88 -22.76 -19.60
N VAL A 49 -2.84 -22.90 -20.93
CA VAL A 49 -3.99 -22.63 -21.81
C VAL A 49 -5.08 -23.69 -21.60
N SER A 50 -4.70 -24.97 -21.55
CA SER A 50 -5.65 -26.07 -21.30
C SER A 50 -6.33 -25.95 -19.93
N ASP A 51 -5.59 -25.52 -18.92
CA ASP A 51 -6.08 -25.32 -17.55
C ASP A 51 -6.82 -23.97 -17.38
N ASN A 52 -7.00 -23.22 -18.47
CA ASN A 52 -7.66 -21.90 -18.49
C ASN A 52 -7.04 -20.87 -17.53
N VAL A 53 -5.73 -20.99 -17.28
CA VAL A 53 -4.94 -20.02 -16.48
C VAL A 53 -4.55 -18.83 -17.35
N ILE A 54 -4.23 -19.08 -18.62
CA ILE A 54 -3.94 -18.05 -19.62
C ILE A 54 -4.76 -18.28 -20.88
N LYS A 55 -5.05 -17.21 -21.61
CA LYS A 55 -5.66 -17.26 -22.95
C LYS A 55 -4.67 -16.75 -23.98
N ARG A 56 -4.75 -17.31 -25.19
CA ARG A 56 -3.96 -16.85 -26.33
C ARG A 56 -4.73 -15.75 -27.07
N VAL A 57 -4.19 -14.54 -27.09
CA VAL A 57 -4.81 -13.39 -27.80
C VAL A 57 -4.44 -13.42 -29.27
N LYS A 58 -3.15 -13.57 -29.57
CA LYS A 58 -2.62 -13.79 -30.93
C LYS A 58 -1.37 -14.66 -30.87
N ARG A 59 -0.75 -14.96 -32.02
CA ARG A 59 0.49 -15.74 -32.05
C ARG A 59 1.57 -15.03 -31.22
N GLY A 60 2.08 -15.74 -30.20
CA GLY A 60 3.12 -15.23 -29.30
C GLY A 60 2.65 -14.26 -28.20
N LEU A 61 1.36 -13.90 -28.16
CA LEU A 61 0.80 -13.02 -27.14
C LEU A 61 -0.26 -13.74 -26.32
N TYR A 62 -0.06 -13.73 -25.01
CA TYR A 62 -0.92 -14.39 -24.02
C TYR A 62 -1.36 -13.37 -22.98
N GLU A 63 -2.49 -13.64 -22.34
CA GLU A 63 -3.01 -12.87 -21.20
C GLU A 63 -3.45 -13.83 -20.10
N LEU A 64 -3.30 -13.42 -18.84
CA LEU A 64 -3.90 -14.13 -17.71
C LEU A 64 -5.42 -14.13 -17.85
N VAL A 65 -6.05 -15.25 -17.54
CA VAL A 65 -7.51 -15.30 -17.37
C VAL A 65 -7.84 -14.70 -16.00
N GLU A 66 -8.71 -13.69 -16.00
CA GLU A 66 -9.15 -12.97 -14.81
C GLU A 66 -10.66 -13.18 -14.63
N THR A 67 -11.06 -13.54 -13.41
CA THR A 67 -12.45 -13.45 -12.99
C THR A 67 -12.71 -12.08 -12.38
N SER A 68 -13.90 -11.53 -12.62
CA SER A 68 -14.32 -10.24 -12.06
C SER A 68 -15.70 -10.40 -11.43
N SER A 69 -15.85 -9.99 -10.18
CA SER A 69 -17.11 -9.96 -9.45
C SER A 69 -17.34 -8.56 -8.92
N GLN A 70 -18.58 -8.08 -9.01
CA GLN A 70 -18.95 -6.74 -8.57
C GLN A 70 -20.17 -6.82 -7.67
N TYR A 71 -20.09 -6.13 -6.54
CA TYR A 71 -21.11 -6.11 -5.51
C TYR A 71 -21.47 -4.65 -5.21
N PHE A 72 -22.76 -4.42 -5.00
CA PHE A 72 -23.31 -3.11 -4.69
C PHE A 72 -24.16 -3.25 -3.43
N PHE A 73 -23.93 -2.38 -2.46
CA PHE A 73 -24.67 -2.32 -1.21
C PHE A 73 -25.17 -0.90 -0.98
N SER A 74 -26.37 -0.78 -0.45
CA SER A 74 -26.98 0.50 -0.08
C SER A 74 -27.38 0.54 1.39
N ARG A 75 -27.08 1.67 2.04
CA ARG A 75 -27.40 1.91 3.44
C ARG A 75 -28.90 2.07 3.65
N SER A 76 -29.61 2.78 2.77
CA SER A 76 -31.07 2.92 2.82
C SER A 76 -31.83 1.60 2.67
N LYS A 77 -31.22 0.60 2.03
CA LYS A 77 -31.74 -0.78 1.95
C LYS A 77 -31.34 -1.68 3.13
N ASN A 78 -30.60 -1.15 4.10
CA ASN A 78 -30.08 -1.90 5.26
C ASN A 78 -29.21 -3.11 4.86
N GLU A 79 -28.46 -2.96 3.77
CA GLU A 79 -27.55 -3.99 3.21
C GLU A 79 -26.13 -3.86 3.79
N ILE A 80 -25.76 -2.69 4.28
CA ILE A 80 -24.47 -2.40 4.93
C ILE A 80 -24.66 -2.50 6.45
N ARG A 81 -24.39 -3.67 7.03
CA ARG A 81 -24.59 -3.92 8.47
C ARG A 81 -23.29 -3.97 9.26
N ASN A 82 -22.36 -4.81 8.83
CA ASN A 82 -21.01 -4.93 9.39
C ASN A 82 -20.06 -5.50 8.32
N GLU A 83 -18.78 -5.29 8.53
CA GLU A 83 -17.68 -5.74 7.68
C GLU A 83 -17.62 -7.25 7.55
N THR A 84 -17.84 -7.99 8.64
CA THR A 84 -17.79 -9.47 8.65
C THR A 84 -18.80 -10.07 7.69
N GLN A 85 -20.04 -9.55 7.66
CA GLN A 85 -21.07 -10.00 6.74
C GLN A 85 -20.67 -9.71 5.29
N ILE A 86 -20.20 -8.50 5.01
CA ILE A 86 -19.77 -8.09 3.66
C ILE A 86 -18.60 -8.97 3.19
N TYR A 87 -17.62 -9.22 4.05
CA TYR A 87 -16.48 -10.10 3.75
C TYR A 87 -16.93 -11.53 3.39
N ASN A 88 -17.82 -12.12 4.21
CA ASN A 88 -18.33 -13.48 3.98
C ASN A 88 -19.15 -13.59 2.69
N LEU A 89 -19.90 -12.55 2.30
CA LEU A 89 -20.71 -12.54 1.08
C LEU A 89 -19.90 -12.26 -0.20
N THR A 90 -18.76 -11.57 -0.08
CA THR A 90 -18.00 -11.06 -1.23
C THR A 90 -16.65 -11.74 -1.41
N LEU A 91 -15.66 -11.41 -0.58
CA LEU A 91 -14.27 -11.80 -0.79
C LEU A 91 -13.97 -13.23 -0.34
N LYS A 92 -14.51 -13.68 0.79
CA LYS A 92 -14.20 -15.01 1.34
C LYS A 92 -14.44 -16.16 0.34
N PRO A 93 -15.58 -16.23 -0.39
CA PRO A 93 -15.78 -17.29 -1.39
C PRO A 93 -14.77 -17.24 -2.55
N GLN A 94 -14.17 -16.08 -2.83
CA GLN A 94 -13.18 -15.92 -3.89
C GLN A 94 -11.78 -16.38 -3.48
N ILE A 95 -11.48 -16.42 -2.17
CA ILE A 95 -10.14 -16.69 -1.65
C ILE A 95 -10.04 -17.90 -0.73
N CYS A 96 -11.14 -18.62 -0.46
CA CYS A 96 -11.16 -19.76 0.48
C CYS A 96 -10.18 -20.89 0.14
N GLU A 97 -9.82 -21.03 -1.14
CA GLU A 97 -8.84 -22.01 -1.63
C GLU A 97 -7.38 -21.53 -1.54
N LEU A 98 -7.13 -20.26 -1.20
CA LEU A 98 -5.78 -19.72 -1.06
C LEU A 98 -5.14 -20.12 0.27
N PRO A 99 -3.81 -20.05 0.44
CA PRO A 99 -3.16 -20.35 1.71
C PRO A 99 -3.68 -19.49 2.86
N SER A 100 -3.67 -20.01 4.10
CA SER A 100 -4.27 -19.34 5.26
C SER A 100 -3.68 -17.95 5.51
N ASN A 101 -2.37 -17.78 5.37
CA ASN A 101 -1.71 -16.48 5.54
C ASN A 101 -2.21 -15.43 4.54
N VAL A 102 -2.57 -15.84 3.32
CA VAL A 102 -3.15 -14.96 2.29
C VAL A 102 -4.58 -14.57 2.68
N GLN A 103 -5.37 -15.54 3.19
CA GLN A 103 -6.73 -15.30 3.67
C GLN A 103 -6.74 -14.35 4.87
N GLU A 104 -5.86 -14.56 5.85
CA GLU A 104 -5.73 -13.71 7.05
C GLU A 104 -5.37 -12.25 6.70
N ILE A 105 -4.45 -12.05 5.75
CA ILE A 105 -4.10 -10.70 5.28
C ILE A 105 -5.30 -10.03 4.62
N TRP A 106 -6.02 -10.75 3.76
CA TRP A 106 -7.20 -10.23 3.09
C TRP A 106 -8.33 -9.94 4.06
N GLU A 107 -8.60 -10.82 5.02
CA GLU A 107 -9.63 -10.64 6.03
C GLU A 107 -9.38 -9.38 6.84
N TYR A 108 -8.15 -9.17 7.31
CA TYR A 108 -7.78 -7.97 8.05
C TYR A 108 -7.97 -6.70 7.20
N ALA A 109 -7.28 -6.62 6.07
CA ALA A 109 -7.24 -5.39 5.30
C ALA A 109 -8.60 -5.05 4.66
N PHE A 110 -9.34 -6.05 4.17
CA PHE A 110 -10.68 -5.85 3.66
C PHE A 110 -11.61 -5.32 4.75
N SER A 111 -11.60 -5.93 5.93
CA SER A 111 -12.46 -5.53 7.05
C SER A 111 -12.15 -4.12 7.52
N GLU A 112 -10.87 -3.75 7.65
CA GLU A 112 -10.47 -2.38 7.99
C GLU A 112 -10.98 -1.36 6.96
N MET A 113 -10.92 -1.69 5.65
CA MET A 113 -11.38 -0.75 4.62
C MET A 113 -12.90 -0.63 4.59
N VAL A 114 -13.63 -1.73 4.81
CA VAL A 114 -15.09 -1.69 4.90
C VAL A 114 -15.55 -0.98 6.19
N ASN A 115 -14.88 -1.19 7.32
CA ASN A 115 -15.15 -0.45 8.56
C ASN A 115 -15.00 1.06 8.38
N ASN A 116 -13.92 1.49 7.72
CA ASN A 116 -13.75 2.91 7.39
C ASN A 116 -14.92 3.47 6.55
N VAL A 117 -15.48 2.68 5.63
CA VAL A 117 -16.70 3.08 4.91
C VAL A 117 -17.89 3.15 5.87
N ILE A 118 -18.13 2.13 6.67
CA ILE A 118 -19.29 2.05 7.57
C ILE A 118 -19.30 3.21 8.56
N ASP A 119 -18.17 3.46 9.21
CA ASP A 119 -18.05 4.35 10.37
C ASP A 119 -17.68 5.79 10.00
N HIS A 120 -16.99 5.99 8.87
CA HIS A 120 -16.39 7.28 8.55
C HIS A 120 -16.76 7.86 7.18
N SER A 121 -17.26 7.10 6.21
CA SER A 121 -17.53 7.70 4.90
C SER A 121 -18.79 8.59 4.87
N GLU A 122 -19.77 8.33 5.75
CA GLU A 122 -21.15 8.85 5.64
C GLU A 122 -21.81 8.49 4.28
N ALA A 123 -21.28 7.49 3.58
CA ALA A 123 -21.76 7.07 2.27
C ALA A 123 -23.11 6.36 2.34
N GLU A 124 -23.88 6.52 1.27
CA GLU A 124 -25.12 5.79 1.03
C GLU A 124 -24.83 4.48 0.28
N ASN A 125 -23.87 4.49 -0.64
CA ASN A 125 -23.56 3.36 -1.50
C ASN A 125 -22.13 2.88 -1.31
N LEU A 126 -21.98 1.56 -1.25
CA LEU A 126 -20.70 0.84 -1.22
C LEU A 126 -20.61 -0.06 -2.44
N ILE A 127 -19.52 0.06 -3.20
CA ILE A 127 -19.21 -0.75 -4.37
C ILE A 127 -17.95 -1.55 -4.08
N ILE A 128 -18.00 -2.86 -4.28
CA ILE A 128 -16.84 -3.75 -4.15
C ILE A 128 -16.62 -4.45 -5.48
N ILE A 129 -15.42 -4.31 -6.04
CA ILE A 129 -14.99 -5.01 -7.25
C ILE A 129 -13.83 -5.92 -6.87
N ILE A 130 -13.98 -7.21 -7.15
CA ILE A 130 -12.96 -8.22 -6.90
C ILE A 130 -12.54 -8.78 -8.24
N LYS A 131 -11.24 -8.72 -8.51
CA LYS A 131 -10.61 -9.30 -9.68
C LYS A 131 -9.59 -10.33 -9.23
N LYS A 132 -9.65 -11.53 -9.78
CA LYS A 132 -8.72 -12.60 -9.42
C LYS A 132 -8.19 -13.27 -10.66
N ASN A 133 -6.88 -13.38 -10.73
CA ASN A 133 -6.21 -14.25 -11.69
C ASN A 133 -5.36 -15.27 -10.91
N PHE A 134 -4.54 -16.04 -11.63
CA PHE A 134 -3.70 -17.06 -11.01
C PHE A 134 -2.65 -16.47 -10.05
N LEU A 135 -2.02 -15.36 -10.41
CA LEU A 135 -0.92 -14.76 -9.65
C LEU A 135 -1.39 -13.94 -8.46
N ASN A 136 -2.47 -13.18 -8.60
CA ASN A 136 -2.89 -12.22 -7.60
C ASN A 136 -4.42 -12.07 -7.53
N THR A 137 -4.84 -11.48 -6.42
CA THR A 137 -6.19 -10.97 -6.19
C THR A 137 -6.10 -9.46 -6.05
N ARG A 138 -7.05 -8.73 -6.66
CA ARG A 138 -7.18 -7.28 -6.58
C ARG A 138 -8.59 -6.96 -6.09
N VAL A 139 -8.69 -6.07 -5.11
CA VAL A 139 -9.96 -5.60 -4.56
C VAL A 139 -9.99 -4.09 -4.67
N ALA A 140 -11.08 -3.55 -5.23
CA ALA A 140 -11.41 -2.15 -5.16
C ALA A 140 -12.67 -1.96 -4.31
N ILE A 141 -12.60 -1.07 -3.33
CA ILE A 141 -13.70 -0.71 -2.44
C ILE A 141 -13.96 0.78 -2.67
N GLY A 142 -15.14 1.11 -3.18
CA GLY A 142 -15.54 2.48 -3.46
C GLY A 142 -16.77 2.88 -2.65
N ASP A 143 -16.78 4.11 -2.18
CA ASP A 143 -17.93 4.73 -1.51
C ASP A 143 -18.26 6.09 -2.12
N ASP A 144 -19.51 6.52 -1.98
CA ASP A 144 -19.98 7.83 -2.46
C ASP A 144 -20.08 8.89 -1.34
N GLY A 145 -19.25 8.74 -0.31
CA GLY A 145 -19.25 9.57 0.89
C GLY A 145 -18.64 10.96 0.70
N VAL A 146 -18.08 11.49 1.79
CA VAL A 146 -17.51 12.85 1.85
C VAL A 146 -16.09 12.97 1.29
N GLY A 147 -15.39 11.85 1.12
CA GLY A 147 -13.99 11.82 0.71
C GLY A 147 -13.03 11.81 1.90
N ILE A 148 -12.15 10.81 1.97
CA ILE A 148 -11.25 10.59 3.11
C ILE A 148 -10.33 11.77 3.41
N PHE A 149 -9.71 12.38 2.40
CA PHE A 149 -8.73 13.45 2.63
C PHE A 149 -9.39 14.73 3.12
N GLU A 150 -10.58 15.06 2.60
CA GLU A 150 -11.35 16.21 3.08
C GLU A 150 -11.86 15.98 4.50
N LYS A 151 -12.33 14.76 4.82
CA LYS A 151 -12.76 14.42 6.18
C LYS A 151 -11.62 14.58 7.19
N ILE A 152 -10.45 14.03 6.89
CA ILE A 152 -9.25 14.17 7.75
C ILE A 152 -8.84 15.65 7.85
N LYS A 153 -8.78 16.37 6.73
CA LYS A 153 -8.42 17.80 6.71
C LYS A 153 -9.33 18.60 7.64
N ASN A 154 -10.64 18.44 7.50
CA ASN A 154 -11.62 19.19 8.26
C ASN A 154 -11.60 18.81 9.75
N TYR A 155 -11.49 17.52 10.08
CA TYR A 155 -11.47 17.06 11.47
C TYR A 155 -10.23 17.54 12.24
N PHE A 156 -9.06 17.49 11.62
CA PHE A 156 -7.79 17.87 12.26
C PHE A 156 -7.41 19.34 12.05
N GLY A 157 -8.25 20.13 11.36
CA GLY A 157 -7.97 21.53 11.05
C GLY A 157 -6.71 21.73 10.21
N LEU A 158 -6.42 20.80 9.30
CA LEU A 158 -5.25 20.86 8.43
C LEU A 158 -5.44 21.90 7.32
N ALA A 159 -4.35 22.48 6.85
CA ALA A 159 -4.42 23.54 5.84
C ALA A 159 -4.82 22.99 4.45
N THR A 160 -4.33 21.79 4.10
CA THR A 160 -4.49 21.22 2.76
C THR A 160 -4.80 19.71 2.81
N PRO A 161 -5.45 19.15 1.77
CA PRO A 161 -5.61 17.69 1.62
C PRO A 161 -4.26 16.93 1.59
N GLU A 162 -3.18 17.56 1.10
CA GLU A 162 -1.84 17.00 1.11
C GLU A 162 -1.30 16.79 2.54
N ASP A 163 -1.68 17.67 3.47
CA ASP A 163 -1.36 17.48 4.89
C ASP A 163 -2.09 16.25 5.44
N ALA A 164 -3.34 16.01 5.03
CA ALA A 164 -4.10 14.82 5.42
C ALA A 164 -3.45 13.53 4.88
N ILE A 165 -2.97 13.55 3.65
CA ILE A 165 -2.19 12.44 3.06
C ILE A 165 -0.90 12.22 3.87
N CYS A 166 -0.23 13.29 4.27
CA CYS A 166 0.97 13.21 5.11
C CYS A 166 0.69 12.50 6.45
N GLU A 167 -0.44 12.79 7.10
CA GLU A 167 -0.83 12.11 8.34
C GLU A 167 -1.11 10.61 8.15
N LEU A 168 -1.66 10.19 7.00
CA LEU A 168 -1.89 8.77 6.72
C LEU A 168 -0.60 7.95 6.62
N PHE A 169 0.52 8.54 6.18
CA PHE A 169 1.83 7.85 6.17
C PHE A 169 2.34 7.53 7.58
N LYS A 170 1.90 8.28 8.60
CA LYS A 170 2.43 8.19 9.96
C LYS A 170 1.74 7.07 10.75
N GLY A 171 0.46 6.81 10.47
CA GLY A 171 -0.39 5.92 11.27
C GLY A 171 -0.91 6.58 12.55
N LYS A 172 -1.68 5.84 13.37
CA LYS A 172 -2.39 6.33 14.56
C LYS A 172 -3.33 7.51 14.29
N LEU A 173 -3.93 7.52 13.10
CA LEU A 173 -4.82 8.57 12.66
C LEU A 173 -6.26 8.07 12.73
N THR A 174 -7.05 8.65 13.62
CA THR A 174 -8.47 8.30 13.79
C THR A 174 -9.29 9.55 14.10
N THR A 175 -10.47 9.66 13.50
CA THR A 175 -11.48 10.68 13.83
C THR A 175 -12.39 10.24 14.99
N ASP A 176 -12.21 9.02 15.49
CA ASP A 176 -12.95 8.46 16.62
C ASP A 176 -12.02 7.57 17.48
N LYS A 177 -11.38 8.22 18.45
CA LYS A 177 -10.44 7.57 19.38
C LYS A 177 -11.12 6.59 20.35
N ALA A 178 -12.44 6.69 20.54
CA ALA A 178 -13.15 5.83 21.48
C ALA A 178 -13.34 4.42 20.89
N ASN A 179 -13.53 4.34 19.57
CA ASN A 179 -13.83 3.09 18.88
C ASN A 179 -12.70 2.59 17.95
N HIS A 180 -11.76 3.45 17.54
CA HIS A 180 -10.71 3.07 16.59
C HIS A 180 -9.31 3.49 17.04
N SER A 181 -8.33 2.60 16.83
CA SER A 181 -6.91 2.87 17.09
C SER A 181 -6.25 3.79 16.05
N GLY A 182 -6.84 3.88 14.85
CA GLY A 182 -6.28 4.64 13.73
C GLY A 182 -5.10 3.96 13.02
N GLU A 183 -5.02 2.62 13.13
CA GLU A 183 -3.91 1.82 12.61
C GLU A 183 -4.27 1.05 11.32
N GLY A 184 -5.57 0.87 11.05
CA GLY A 184 -6.09 0.03 9.98
C GLY A 184 -5.56 0.33 8.59
N ILE A 185 -5.67 1.59 8.14
CA ILE A 185 -5.14 2.02 6.83
C ILE A 185 -3.62 1.82 6.77
N PHE A 186 -2.92 2.18 7.84
CA PHE A 186 -1.47 2.07 7.90
C PHE A 186 -1.02 0.63 7.71
N PHE A 187 -1.51 -0.30 8.54
CA PHE A 187 -1.13 -1.71 8.45
C PHE A 187 -1.62 -2.37 7.16
N SER A 188 -2.84 -2.07 6.72
CA SER A 188 -3.34 -2.55 5.41
C SER A 188 -2.40 -2.15 4.27
N SER A 189 -1.90 -0.91 4.27
CA SER A 189 -0.95 -0.44 3.26
C SER A 189 0.41 -1.13 3.29
N LYS A 190 0.83 -1.68 4.44
CA LYS A 190 2.09 -2.42 4.58
C LYS A 190 1.96 -3.91 4.26
N LEU A 191 0.76 -4.47 4.45
CA LEU A 191 0.48 -5.88 4.15
C LEU A 191 0.36 -6.11 2.64
N MET A 192 -0.32 -5.21 1.93
CA MET A 192 -0.59 -5.33 0.50
C MET A 192 0.69 -5.18 -0.36
N ASP A 193 0.64 -5.73 -1.58
CA ASP A 193 1.70 -5.53 -2.58
C ASP A 193 1.49 -4.23 -3.35
N GLU A 194 0.23 -3.90 -3.65
CA GLU A 194 -0.18 -2.57 -4.11
C GLU A 194 -1.29 -2.06 -3.19
N PHE A 195 -1.18 -0.81 -2.73
CA PHE A 195 -2.21 -0.15 -1.93
C PHE A 195 -2.32 1.31 -2.36
N ALA A 196 -3.51 1.72 -2.77
CA ALA A 196 -3.78 3.10 -3.11
C ALA A 196 -5.16 3.54 -2.62
N ILE A 197 -5.26 4.79 -2.19
CA ILE A 197 -6.53 5.44 -1.89
C ILE A 197 -6.66 6.65 -2.82
N PHE A 198 -7.76 6.69 -3.57
CA PHE A 198 -8.14 7.77 -4.45
C PHE A 198 -9.29 8.54 -3.81
N SER A 199 -9.19 9.86 -3.83
CA SER A 199 -10.32 10.73 -3.54
C SER A 199 -10.09 12.05 -4.25
N LYS A 200 -11.07 12.51 -5.04
CA LYS A 200 -10.92 13.65 -5.97
C LYS A 200 -9.72 13.45 -6.91
N ASP A 201 -8.86 14.46 -7.02
CA ASP A 201 -7.63 14.52 -7.81
C ASP A 201 -6.40 14.04 -7.01
N LYS A 202 -6.60 13.47 -5.81
CA LYS A 202 -5.52 13.09 -4.90
C LYS A 202 -5.40 11.57 -4.76
N ILE A 203 -4.17 11.14 -4.50
CA ILE A 203 -3.82 9.75 -4.27
C ILE A 203 -2.91 9.62 -3.05
N PHE A 204 -3.21 8.65 -2.20
CA PHE A 204 -2.28 8.10 -1.20
C PHE A 204 -1.80 6.74 -1.70
N THR A 205 -0.48 6.54 -1.80
CA THR A 205 0.14 5.25 -2.17
C THR A 205 1.51 5.12 -1.50
N MET A 206 1.93 3.88 -1.24
CA MET A 206 3.28 3.56 -0.77
C MET A 206 4.32 3.56 -1.90
N ASP A 207 3.89 3.36 -3.14
CA ASP A 207 4.76 3.33 -4.31
C ASP A 207 4.22 4.29 -5.38
N LYS A 208 4.93 5.41 -5.58
CA LYS A 208 4.58 6.41 -6.60
C LYS A 208 4.77 5.88 -8.02
N PHE A 209 5.65 4.90 -8.27
CA PHE A 209 5.86 4.33 -9.60
C PHE A 209 4.69 3.43 -10.03
N GLN A 210 4.10 2.71 -9.08
CA GLN A 210 2.92 1.87 -9.33
C GLN A 210 1.64 2.66 -9.58
N SER A 211 1.56 3.94 -9.17
CA SER A 211 0.39 4.78 -9.39
C SER A 211 -0.05 4.82 -10.86
N SER A 212 0.91 4.82 -11.80
CA SER A 212 0.66 4.82 -13.25
C SER A 212 -0.14 3.61 -13.76
N ASN A 213 0.02 2.44 -13.12
CA ASN A 213 -0.67 1.19 -13.48
C ASN A 213 -2.02 1.03 -12.78
N ILE A 214 -2.28 1.78 -11.71
CA ILE A 214 -3.51 1.70 -10.91
C ILE A 214 -4.61 2.60 -11.51
N ILE A 215 -4.25 3.55 -12.38
CA ILE A 215 -5.16 4.54 -12.94
C ILE A 215 -5.87 3.97 -14.18
N SER A 216 -6.98 3.27 -13.93
CA SER A 216 -8.18 3.46 -14.75
C SER A 216 -9.20 4.09 -13.82
N ASN A 217 -9.23 5.42 -13.81
CA ASN A 217 -10.10 6.24 -12.96
C ASN A 217 -11.53 5.69 -13.02
N PRO A 218 -12.11 5.12 -11.94
CA PRO A 218 -13.53 4.83 -11.94
C PRO A 218 -14.22 6.19 -12.02
N ASN A 219 -15.08 6.39 -13.02
CA ASN A 219 -15.93 7.58 -13.14
C ASN A 219 -16.73 7.75 -11.84
N GLY A 220 -16.19 8.51 -10.89
CA GLY A 220 -16.74 8.71 -9.56
C GLY A 220 -17.11 10.17 -9.37
N LYS A 221 -18.15 10.42 -8.56
CA LYS A 221 -18.54 11.77 -8.12
C LYS A 221 -17.37 12.46 -7.40
N GLU A 222 -17.36 13.79 -7.38
CA GLU A 222 -16.32 14.62 -6.76
C GLU A 222 -16.07 14.36 -5.26
N SER A 223 -16.93 13.61 -4.54
CA SER A 223 -16.75 13.32 -3.12
C SER A 223 -16.45 11.84 -2.81
N ALA A 224 -16.28 10.98 -3.82
CA ALA A 224 -16.05 9.55 -3.60
C ALA A 224 -14.64 9.24 -3.04
N THR A 225 -14.54 8.16 -2.28
CA THR A 225 -13.27 7.50 -1.96
C THR A 225 -13.23 6.14 -2.62
N VAL A 226 -12.09 5.78 -3.21
CA VAL A 226 -11.84 4.43 -3.74
C VAL A 226 -10.52 3.92 -3.20
N VAL A 227 -10.56 2.82 -2.47
CA VAL A 227 -9.39 2.07 -2.03
C VAL A 227 -9.14 0.92 -3.00
N VAL A 228 -7.91 0.80 -3.48
CA VAL A 228 -7.46 -0.29 -4.34
C VAL A 228 -6.34 -1.05 -3.66
N MET A 229 -6.51 -2.36 -3.56
CA MET A 229 -5.58 -3.28 -2.92
C MET A 229 -5.25 -4.43 -3.88
N LYS A 230 -3.99 -4.84 -3.93
CA LYS A 230 -3.54 -6.04 -4.65
C LYS A 230 -2.61 -6.85 -3.76
N LEU A 231 -2.80 -8.17 -3.79
CA LEU A 231 -1.96 -9.12 -3.07
C LEU A 231 -1.69 -10.34 -3.94
N SER A 232 -0.44 -10.78 -3.99
CA SER A 232 -0.04 -12.06 -4.57
C SER A 232 -0.75 -13.22 -3.86
N ASN A 233 -1.33 -14.13 -4.65
CA ASN A 233 -1.91 -15.37 -4.14
C ASN A 233 -0.85 -16.33 -3.57
N TYR A 234 0.43 -16.00 -3.76
CA TYR A 234 1.60 -16.76 -3.31
C TYR A 234 2.46 -15.97 -2.32
N THR A 235 1.93 -14.90 -1.72
CA THR A 235 2.71 -14.12 -0.75
C THR A 235 3.19 -14.97 0.42
N HIS A 236 4.43 -14.73 0.84
CA HIS A 236 5.01 -15.33 2.03
C HIS A 236 4.88 -14.42 3.27
N LYS A 237 4.33 -13.20 3.10
CA LYS A 237 4.08 -12.28 4.20
C LYS A 237 3.17 -12.96 5.23
N LYS A 238 3.43 -12.68 6.50
CA LYS A 238 2.53 -12.96 7.63
C LYS A 238 2.18 -11.66 8.31
N SER A 239 0.92 -11.47 8.68
CA SER A 239 0.46 -10.22 9.30
C SER A 239 1.27 -9.86 10.54
N LYS A 240 1.55 -10.86 11.39
CA LYS A 240 2.39 -10.69 12.58
C LYS A 240 3.79 -10.15 12.26
N GLU A 241 4.47 -10.70 11.26
CA GLU A 241 5.82 -10.25 10.87
C GLU A 241 5.83 -8.81 10.35
N VAL A 242 4.71 -8.33 9.80
CA VAL A 242 4.56 -6.93 9.41
C VAL A 242 4.28 -6.07 10.63
N PHE A 243 3.42 -6.50 11.55
CA PHE A 243 3.05 -5.74 12.74
C PHE A 243 4.24 -5.58 13.69
N ASP A 244 4.99 -6.66 13.92
CA ASP A 244 6.19 -6.71 14.78
C ASP A 244 7.27 -5.72 14.33
N LYS A 245 7.27 -5.26 13.06
CA LYS A 245 8.20 -4.21 12.58
C LYS A 245 7.89 -2.82 13.13
N TYR A 246 6.67 -2.60 13.63
CA TYR A 246 6.16 -1.30 14.06
C TYR A 246 5.77 -1.27 15.54
N THR A 247 5.66 -2.44 16.18
CA THR A 247 5.29 -2.58 17.59
C THR A 247 6.50 -2.83 18.49
N ASP A 248 6.42 -2.44 19.76
CA ASP A 248 7.40 -2.83 20.78
C ASP A 248 7.13 -4.24 21.35
N SER A 249 7.92 -4.66 22.33
CA SER A 249 7.80 -5.98 22.99
C SER A 249 6.44 -6.20 23.66
N ASP A 250 5.75 -5.12 24.01
CA ASP A 250 4.43 -5.14 24.65
C ASP A 250 3.30 -5.07 23.61
N GLY A 251 3.63 -5.07 22.32
CA GLY A 251 2.69 -5.00 21.21
C GLY A 251 2.19 -3.59 20.90
N GLY A 252 2.72 -2.55 21.54
CA GLY A 252 2.34 -1.17 21.29
C GLY A 252 2.93 -0.66 19.98
N PHE A 253 2.10 -0.15 19.06
CA PHE A 253 2.56 0.54 17.85
C PHE A 253 3.37 1.77 18.26
N THR A 254 4.69 1.73 18.21
CA THR A 254 5.57 2.77 18.77
C THR A 254 6.58 3.29 17.76
N LYS A 255 6.66 2.66 16.59
CA LYS A 255 7.57 3.03 15.52
C LYS A 255 6.81 3.38 14.26
N THR A 256 7.20 4.46 13.59
CA THR A 256 6.70 4.80 12.25
C THR A 256 7.84 5.04 11.27
N ILE A 257 7.58 4.82 9.98
CA ILE A 257 8.55 5.01 8.90
C ILE A 257 7.92 5.93 7.86
N ILE A 258 8.53 7.10 7.65
CA ILE A 258 8.05 8.13 6.74
C ILE A 258 8.99 8.23 5.54
N PRO A 259 8.59 7.68 4.36
CA PRO A 259 9.31 7.89 3.12
C PRO A 259 9.10 9.32 2.63
N LEU A 260 10.13 10.17 2.76
CA LEU A 260 10.01 11.60 2.47
C LEU A 260 9.70 11.86 0.99
N LYS A 261 10.15 11.00 0.07
CA LYS A 261 9.80 11.10 -1.35
C LYS A 261 8.29 10.96 -1.61
N ASN A 262 7.56 10.27 -0.75
CA ASN A 262 6.12 10.14 -0.89
C ASN A 262 5.39 11.36 -0.33
N VAL A 263 6.02 12.12 0.56
CA VAL A 263 5.49 13.36 1.16
C VAL A 263 5.83 14.60 0.34
N PHE A 264 6.99 14.62 -0.33
CA PHE A 264 7.48 15.75 -1.10
C PHE A 264 7.87 15.35 -2.52
N ASP A 265 7.45 16.13 -3.51
CA ASP A 265 7.86 15.91 -4.90
C ASP A 265 9.27 16.44 -5.18
N ALA A 266 9.68 17.49 -4.46
CA ALA A 266 11.00 18.10 -4.50
C ALA A 266 11.69 18.07 -3.13
N SER A 267 13.01 18.27 -3.12
CA SER A 267 13.82 18.40 -1.91
C SER A 267 13.22 19.38 -0.89
N PRO A 268 12.95 18.96 0.35
CA PRO A 268 12.36 19.84 1.37
C PRO A 268 13.41 20.79 1.97
N VAL A 269 13.03 22.05 2.13
CA VAL A 269 13.96 23.13 2.50
C VAL A 269 13.55 23.94 3.72
N SER A 270 12.25 24.06 3.99
CA SER A 270 11.72 25.02 4.97
C SER A 270 11.39 24.39 6.32
N ARG A 271 11.34 25.22 7.37
CA ARG A 271 10.84 24.82 8.69
C ARG A 271 9.36 24.43 8.67
N SER A 272 8.54 25.05 7.82
CA SER A 272 7.12 24.70 7.69
C SER A 272 6.93 23.30 7.12
N GLN A 273 7.75 22.91 6.12
CA GLN A 273 7.77 21.55 5.59
C GLN A 273 8.18 20.54 6.66
N ALA A 274 9.19 20.85 7.49
CA ALA A 274 9.57 19.99 8.61
C ALA A 274 8.44 19.85 9.64
N ARG A 275 7.81 20.95 10.06
CA ARG A 275 6.68 20.92 11.00
C ARG A 275 5.51 20.07 10.51
N ARG A 276 5.23 20.10 9.20
CA ARG A 276 4.21 19.24 8.58
C ARG A 276 4.52 17.75 8.78
N VAL A 277 5.76 17.34 8.52
CA VAL A 277 6.19 15.94 8.72
C VAL A 277 6.11 15.57 10.21
N LEU A 278 6.55 16.47 11.09
CA LEU A 278 6.66 16.22 12.53
C LEU A 278 5.33 16.24 13.29
N ASN A 279 4.28 16.81 12.69
CA ASN A 279 2.97 16.90 13.32
C ASN A 279 2.47 15.52 13.77
N CYS A 280 1.90 15.44 14.98
CA CYS A 280 1.37 14.21 15.59
C CYS A 280 2.40 13.05 15.79
N LEU A 281 3.71 13.31 15.61
CA LEU A 281 4.73 12.28 15.81
C LEU A 281 5.18 12.12 17.27
N ASP A 282 4.71 12.98 18.16
CA ASP A 282 4.90 12.92 19.61
C ASP A 282 4.28 11.66 20.26
N LYS A 283 3.46 10.91 19.50
CA LYS A 283 2.85 9.63 19.91
C LYS A 283 3.72 8.40 19.66
N PHE A 284 4.91 8.57 19.07
CA PHE A 284 5.82 7.49 18.72
C PHE A 284 7.09 7.57 19.56
N LYS A 285 7.69 6.41 19.83
CA LYS A 285 9.02 6.30 20.47
C LYS A 285 10.13 6.34 19.42
N GLU A 286 9.89 5.76 18.24
CA GLU A 286 10.82 5.73 17.12
C GLU A 286 10.21 6.33 15.86
N ILE A 287 10.93 7.26 15.24
CA ILE A 287 10.56 7.86 13.95
C ILE A 287 11.69 7.60 12.98
N VAL A 288 11.45 6.77 11.97
CA VAL A 288 12.37 6.58 10.86
C VAL A 288 12.01 7.55 9.75
N LEU A 289 12.96 8.41 9.38
CA LEU A 289 12.84 9.31 8.24
C LEU A 289 13.67 8.73 7.11
N ASP A 290 13.00 8.28 6.06
CA ASP A 290 13.63 7.67 4.89
C ASP A 290 13.84 8.73 3.80
N PHE A 291 15.13 8.98 3.50
CA PHE A 291 15.60 9.98 2.55
C PHE A 291 15.89 9.40 1.15
N ASP A 292 15.48 8.15 0.89
CA ASP A 292 15.61 7.58 -0.44
C ASP A 292 14.95 8.49 -1.51
N MET A 293 15.63 8.66 -2.64
CA MET A 293 15.25 9.58 -3.73
C MET A 293 15.05 11.06 -3.35
N ILE A 294 15.60 11.52 -2.21
CA ILE A 294 15.72 12.94 -1.88
C ILE A 294 17.10 13.43 -2.28
N ASP A 295 17.17 14.40 -3.20
CA ASP A 295 18.45 14.88 -3.73
C ASP A 295 19.23 15.67 -2.68
N TRP A 296 18.56 16.53 -1.91
CA TRP A 296 19.17 17.35 -0.87
C TRP A 296 18.11 17.83 0.13
N ILE A 297 18.52 18.43 1.25
CA ILE A 297 17.61 19.10 2.20
C ILE A 297 18.13 20.46 2.62
N GLY A 298 17.23 21.40 2.88
CA GLY A 298 17.61 22.73 3.37
C GLY A 298 17.92 22.75 4.87
N GLN A 299 18.79 23.67 5.28
CA GLN A 299 19.20 23.84 6.68
C GLN A 299 17.99 24.08 7.60
N GLY A 300 17.01 24.87 7.16
CA GLY A 300 15.79 25.13 7.94
C GLY A 300 15.00 23.86 8.23
N PHE A 301 14.87 22.99 7.23
CA PHE A 301 14.23 21.68 7.38
C PHE A 301 15.01 20.78 8.33
N ALA A 302 16.31 20.58 8.09
CA ALA A 302 17.17 19.71 8.89
C ALA A 302 17.24 20.16 10.36
N HIS A 303 17.47 21.44 10.61
CA HIS A 303 17.56 22.00 11.97
C HIS A 303 16.24 21.87 12.74
N GLN A 304 15.10 22.02 12.06
CA GLN A 304 13.80 21.88 12.73
C GLN A 304 13.54 20.44 13.21
N ILE A 305 13.98 19.44 12.45
CA ILE A 305 13.80 18.01 12.79
C ILE A 305 14.83 17.57 13.83
N PHE A 306 16.11 17.71 13.51
CA PHE A 306 17.17 17.03 14.24
C PHE A 306 17.68 17.81 15.45
N VAL A 307 17.33 19.10 15.56
CA VAL A 307 17.71 19.95 16.70
C VAL A 307 16.47 20.36 17.47
N VAL A 308 15.57 21.15 16.86
CA VAL A 308 14.45 21.74 17.58
C VAL A 308 13.47 20.68 18.09
N PHE A 309 12.97 19.81 17.22
CA PHE A 309 12.02 18.78 17.62
C PHE A 309 12.64 17.74 18.54
N LYS A 310 13.88 17.29 18.26
CA LYS A 310 14.60 16.38 19.16
C LYS A 310 14.81 16.96 20.56
N ASN A 311 15.14 18.25 20.68
CA ASN A 311 15.28 18.91 21.99
C ASN A 311 13.93 19.05 22.73
N GLN A 312 12.83 19.24 21.99
CA GLN A 312 11.49 19.29 22.57
C GLN A 312 10.96 17.91 22.99
N HIS A 313 11.44 16.85 22.32
CA HIS A 313 11.03 15.47 22.54
C HIS A 313 12.25 14.55 22.74
N PRO A 314 12.97 14.69 23.88
CA PRO A 314 14.24 13.97 24.10
C PRO A 314 14.06 12.45 24.10
N ASP A 315 12.90 11.94 24.49
CA ASP A 315 12.60 10.51 24.55
C ASP A 315 12.31 9.88 23.18
N ILE A 316 12.12 10.69 22.13
CA ILE A 316 11.82 10.19 20.79
C ILE A 316 13.11 9.98 20.00
N HIS A 317 13.30 8.76 19.49
CA HIS A 317 14.43 8.39 18.67
C HIS A 317 14.14 8.67 17.19
N ILE A 318 14.77 9.71 16.65
CA ILE A 318 14.69 10.05 15.23
C ILE A 318 15.85 9.36 14.50
N ILE A 319 15.52 8.50 13.54
CA ILE A 319 16.47 7.65 12.82
C ILE A 319 16.45 8.03 11.33
N PRO A 320 17.42 8.82 10.83
CA PRO A 320 17.53 9.07 9.40
C PRO A 320 18.14 7.85 8.69
N VAL A 321 17.53 7.41 7.59
CA VAL A 321 18.01 6.30 6.75
C VAL A 321 18.08 6.71 5.28
N ASN A 322 18.86 5.96 4.48
CA ASN A 322 19.01 6.18 3.03
C ASN A 322 19.43 7.62 2.65
N MET A 323 20.25 8.27 3.49
CA MET A 323 20.80 9.59 3.18
C MET A 323 21.88 9.47 2.10
N ASN A 324 21.76 10.27 1.04
CA ASN A 324 22.85 10.48 0.10
C ASN A 324 23.93 11.41 0.68
N GLU A 325 24.98 11.71 -0.09
CA GLU A 325 26.08 12.55 0.37
C GLU A 325 25.64 13.98 0.77
N ASP A 326 24.76 14.62 0.02
CA ASP A 326 24.36 16.00 0.25
C ASP A 326 23.39 16.14 1.43
N VAL A 327 22.47 15.18 1.58
CA VAL A 327 21.63 15.05 2.77
C VAL A 327 22.49 14.81 4.02
N THR A 328 23.49 13.92 3.92
CA THR A 328 24.41 13.60 5.02
C THR A 328 25.23 14.82 5.44
N LYS A 329 25.77 15.58 4.48
CA LYS A 329 26.50 16.83 4.77
C LYS A 329 25.63 17.83 5.53
N MET A 330 24.38 18.03 5.09
CA MET A 330 23.46 18.95 5.77
C MET A 330 23.06 18.46 7.16
N TYR A 331 22.81 17.16 7.32
CA TYR A 331 22.53 16.55 8.62
C TYR A 331 23.67 16.81 9.63
N TYR A 332 24.91 16.49 9.27
CA TYR A 332 26.05 16.74 10.17
C TYR A 332 26.31 18.23 10.39
N HIS A 333 26.09 19.07 9.38
CA HIS A 333 26.20 20.52 9.53
C HIS A 333 25.31 21.03 10.66
N VAL A 334 24.03 20.63 10.71
CA VAL A 334 23.11 21.11 11.77
C VAL A 334 23.39 20.48 13.13
N ILE A 335 23.74 19.19 13.18
CA ILE A 335 24.06 18.50 14.45
C ILE A 335 25.32 19.08 15.09
N ASN A 336 26.39 19.26 14.32
CA ASN A 336 27.65 19.78 14.84
C ASN A 336 27.56 21.25 15.24
N THR A 337 26.77 22.05 14.52
CA THR A 337 26.56 23.45 14.88
C THR A 337 25.79 23.57 16.20
N ALA A 338 24.78 22.72 16.41
CA ALA A 338 24.00 22.73 17.65
C ALA A 338 24.77 22.21 18.87
N ALA A 339 25.75 21.31 18.68
CA ALA A 339 26.61 20.82 19.76
C ALA A 339 27.65 21.86 20.25
N ASN A 340 27.89 22.91 19.47
CA ASN A 340 28.86 23.96 19.77
C ASN A 340 28.23 25.23 20.38
N ILE A 341 26.94 25.18 20.72
CA ILE A 341 26.14 26.23 21.38
C ILE A 341 25.64 25.66 22.69
#